data_AF-A0A8H3YYG1-F1
#
_entry.id   AF-A0A8H3YYG1-F1
#
_cell.length_a   1.000
_cell.length_b   1.000
_cell.length_c   1.000
_cell.angle_alpha   90.00
_cell.angle_beta   90.00
_cell.angle_gamma   90.00
#
_symmetry.space_group_name_H-M   'P 1'
#
loop_
_entity.id
_entity.type
_entity.pdbx_description
1 polymer ?
#
loop_
_entity_poly.entity_id
_entity_poly.type
_entity_poly.pdbx_seq_one_letter_code
_entity_poly.pdbx_strand_id
1 'polypeptide(L)'
;MLSLFSLAAGLLGLSTGAAAAPVSGFNFLTTSKGFSSPILSSSAGGKAVCISGNVAVKASALNTRLNVSNPPNQSASTEIVVEYFQANSALPSSANAGKATVSGTYNINAQLCYPVASTVSPSTIQFLTHGINFDKLYWDIPGLSYLDAAATAGYATFSFDRLGTGASDHPDPIQVVQSALQVEIAHQMIQSLRSGAVGGVAWQKVVGIGHSYGSIQTVGLAAQYPQDLDAIILQAFTMDGGNIPATIAAFNPTIASQNDFVRFGSLPSGYQVVNSAIGDQTAFYRYPNFSPSTFSYLDSKKQTFTIGDFFTLTNPVAPAPAFTGPVQVVNGQNDYIFCASDCGYPSDLGAQVLPALFPAAADGSRSCIIPGTGHGINAHTTAPQAYSQMLGFINSVGL
;
A
#
# COMPACT_ATOMS: atom_id res chain seq x y z
N MET A 1 8.74 -34.17 61.50
CA MET A 1 8.96 -32.90 60.80
C MET A 1 8.22 -32.97 59.46
N LEU A 2 6.96 -32.54 59.45
CA LEU A 2 6.16 -32.40 58.23
C LEU A 2 6.36 -30.97 57.71
N SER A 3 6.69 -30.82 56.43
CA SER A 3 6.77 -29.52 55.76
C SER A 3 5.47 -29.31 54.96
N LEU A 4 4.74 -28.24 55.30
CA LEU A 4 3.58 -27.76 54.58
C LEU A 4 4.01 -26.95 53.35
N PHE A 5 3.53 -27.33 52.17
CA PHE A 5 3.48 -26.48 50.99
C PHE A 5 2.25 -25.56 51.07
N SER A 6 2.44 -24.24 51.04
CA SER A 6 1.35 -23.29 50.79
C SER A 6 1.33 -22.91 49.31
N LEU A 7 0.18 -23.13 48.68
CA LEU A 7 -0.16 -22.59 47.36
C LEU A 7 -0.61 -21.13 47.56
N ALA A 8 0.11 -20.17 46.99
CA ALA A 8 -0.36 -18.80 46.84
C ALA A 8 -1.08 -18.68 45.49
N ALA A 9 -2.41 -18.56 45.53
CA ALA A 9 -3.22 -18.20 44.37
C ALA A 9 -3.17 -16.67 44.18
N GLY A 10 -2.52 -16.22 43.10
CA GLY A 10 -2.58 -14.83 42.66
C GLY A 10 -3.90 -14.58 41.91
N LEU A 11 -4.80 -13.80 42.51
CA LEU A 11 -5.95 -13.24 41.80
C LEU A 11 -5.46 -12.24 40.75
N LEU A 12 -5.68 -12.54 39.47
CA LEU A 12 -5.65 -11.54 38.39
C LEU A 12 -6.84 -10.59 38.60
N GLY A 13 -6.55 -9.35 38.97
CA GLY A 13 -7.52 -8.26 38.95
C GLY A 13 -7.92 -7.96 37.52
N LEU A 14 -9.13 -8.38 37.14
CA LEU A 14 -9.83 -7.85 35.97
C LEU A 14 -10.15 -6.37 36.25
N SER A 15 -9.33 -5.46 35.72
CA SER A 15 -9.75 -4.06 35.59
C SER A 15 -10.97 -4.03 34.69
N THR A 16 -12.11 -3.62 35.25
CA THR A 16 -13.35 -3.34 34.51
C THR A 16 -13.09 -2.18 33.56
N GLY A 17 -12.63 -2.49 32.35
CA GLY A 17 -12.58 -1.53 31.24
C GLY A 17 -13.99 -1.06 30.95
N ALA A 18 -14.13 0.25 30.74
CA ALA A 18 -15.37 0.87 30.30
C ALA A 18 -15.97 0.04 29.16
N ALA A 19 -17.26 -0.32 29.29
CA ALA A 19 -17.98 -1.00 28.22
C ALA A 19 -17.90 -0.09 26.97
N ALA A 20 -17.07 -0.49 26.01
CA ALA A 20 -16.99 0.19 24.72
C ALA A 20 -18.39 0.19 24.13
N ALA A 21 -18.90 1.37 23.75
CA ALA A 21 -20.17 1.46 23.06
C ALA A 21 -20.13 0.53 21.82
N PRO A 22 -21.21 -0.20 21.54
CA PRO A 22 -21.22 -1.10 20.39
C PRO A 22 -21.00 -0.30 19.11
N VAL A 23 -19.92 -0.63 18.40
CA VAL A 23 -19.60 -0.03 17.10
C VAL A 23 -20.52 -0.62 16.04
N SER A 24 -21.27 0.23 15.32
CA SER A 24 -22.24 -0.25 14.33
C SER A 24 -21.54 -1.07 13.23
N GLY A 25 -22.10 -2.24 12.92
CA GLY A 25 -21.53 -3.17 11.93
C GLY A 25 -20.29 -3.94 12.40
N PHE A 26 -19.79 -3.71 13.61
CA PHE A 26 -18.65 -4.43 14.17
C PHE A 26 -19.08 -5.51 15.17
N ASN A 27 -18.62 -6.73 14.95
CA ASN A 27 -18.71 -7.80 15.94
C ASN A 27 -17.44 -8.63 15.83
N PHE A 28 -16.63 -8.69 16.89
CA PHE A 28 -15.32 -9.30 16.83
C PHE A 28 -15.35 -10.74 16.28
N LEU A 29 -16.31 -11.58 16.69
CA LEU A 29 -16.41 -12.98 16.25
C LEU A 29 -16.69 -13.10 14.75
N THR A 30 -17.49 -12.20 14.19
CA THR A 30 -17.81 -12.20 12.75
C THR A 30 -16.76 -11.46 11.94
N THR A 31 -16.32 -10.31 12.43
CA THR A 31 -15.37 -9.42 11.75
C THR A 31 -13.96 -9.99 11.75
N SER A 32 -13.62 -10.92 12.66
CA SER A 32 -12.35 -11.65 12.63
C SER A 32 -12.33 -12.83 11.66
N LYS A 33 -13.44 -13.13 10.98
CA LYS A 33 -13.50 -14.25 10.03
C LYS A 33 -12.45 -14.05 8.92
N GLY A 34 -11.72 -15.12 8.60
CA GLY A 34 -10.67 -15.11 7.58
C GLY A 34 -9.31 -14.61 8.06
N PHE A 35 -9.21 -14.04 9.27
CA PHE A 35 -7.95 -13.65 9.88
C PHE A 35 -7.40 -14.77 10.76
N SER A 36 -6.11 -15.08 10.65
CA SER A 36 -5.38 -15.89 11.62
C SER A 36 -4.81 -15.02 12.74
N SER A 37 -4.99 -15.44 13.98
CA SER A 37 -4.56 -14.69 15.18
C SER A 37 -5.01 -13.22 15.18
N PRO A 38 -6.32 -12.96 15.04
CA PRO A 38 -6.86 -11.61 14.94
C PRO A 38 -6.58 -10.79 16.20
N ILE A 39 -6.07 -9.58 16.01
CA ILE A 39 -5.79 -8.61 17.07
C ILE A 39 -6.78 -7.45 16.94
N LEU A 40 -7.50 -7.17 18.02
CA LEU A 40 -8.32 -5.98 18.15
C LEU A 40 -7.43 -4.77 18.47
N SER A 41 -7.57 -3.70 17.71
CA SER A 41 -6.88 -2.43 17.93
C SER A 41 -7.80 -1.26 17.56
N SER A 42 -7.28 -0.04 17.64
CA SER A 42 -7.90 1.15 17.07
C SER A 42 -6.97 1.77 16.03
N SER A 43 -7.52 2.61 15.16
CA SER A 43 -6.71 3.52 14.34
C SER A 43 -5.92 4.50 15.23
N ALA A 44 -4.88 5.13 14.70
CA ALA A 44 -3.91 5.91 15.48
C ALA A 44 -4.54 7.02 16.36
N GLY A 45 -5.58 7.70 15.87
CA GLY A 45 -6.36 8.72 16.60
C GLY A 45 -7.66 8.18 17.18
N GLY A 46 -7.89 6.87 17.14
CA GLY A 46 -9.00 6.19 17.81
C GLY A 46 -10.37 6.42 17.19
N LYS A 47 -10.47 6.83 15.92
CA LYS A 47 -11.76 7.03 15.25
C LYS A 47 -12.33 5.75 14.63
N ALA A 48 -11.50 4.71 14.50
CA ALA A 48 -11.90 3.40 14.01
C ALA A 48 -11.53 2.29 15.00
N VAL A 49 -12.35 1.24 15.05
CA VAL A 49 -12.00 -0.06 15.66
C VAL A 49 -11.54 -0.98 14.56
N CYS A 50 -10.40 -1.63 14.77
CA CYS A 50 -9.71 -2.40 13.76
C CYS A 50 -9.47 -3.83 14.19
N ILE A 51 -9.52 -4.75 13.23
CA ILE A 51 -8.99 -6.11 13.38
C ILE A 51 -7.79 -6.23 12.45
N SER A 52 -6.67 -6.67 12.99
CA SER A 52 -5.45 -6.94 12.22
C SER A 52 -5.04 -8.41 12.33
N GLY A 53 -4.41 -8.95 11.30
CA GLY A 53 -3.89 -10.31 11.30
C GLY A 53 -3.58 -10.78 9.88
N ASN A 54 -3.12 -12.02 9.74
CA ASN A 54 -2.84 -12.56 8.42
C ASN A 54 -4.11 -13.10 7.77
N VAL A 55 -4.30 -12.78 6.50
CA VAL A 55 -5.28 -13.38 5.60
C VAL A 55 -4.51 -14.31 4.66
N ALA A 56 -4.88 -15.58 4.61
CA ALA A 56 -4.29 -16.54 3.68
C ALA A 56 -4.88 -16.34 2.28
N VAL A 57 -4.08 -15.84 1.34
CA VAL A 57 -4.50 -15.51 -0.02
C VAL A 57 -3.93 -16.53 -1.00
N LYS A 58 -4.79 -17.33 -1.62
CA LYS A 58 -4.39 -18.22 -2.71
C LYS A 58 -4.37 -17.44 -4.02
N ALA A 59 -3.21 -17.31 -4.65
CA ALA A 59 -3.04 -16.57 -5.89
C ALA A 59 -2.17 -17.33 -6.90
N SER A 60 -2.36 -17.02 -8.19
CA SER A 60 -1.56 -17.57 -9.28
C SER A 60 -1.44 -16.56 -10.41
N ALA A 61 -0.23 -16.21 -10.81
CA ALA A 61 0.01 -15.24 -11.87
C ALA A 61 1.07 -15.72 -12.87
N LEU A 62 1.05 -15.12 -14.07
CA LEU A 62 2.13 -15.23 -15.05
C LEU A 62 3.19 -14.15 -14.77
N ASN A 63 4.08 -14.44 -13.83
CA ASN A 63 5.24 -13.61 -13.54
C ASN A 63 6.22 -13.62 -14.72
N THR A 64 7.08 -12.61 -14.77
CA THR A 64 8.22 -12.60 -15.68
C THR A 64 9.31 -13.50 -15.11
N ARG A 65 9.80 -14.47 -15.89
CA ARG A 65 10.98 -15.24 -15.50
C ARG A 65 12.20 -14.35 -15.64
N LEU A 66 12.77 -13.91 -14.52
CA LEU A 66 13.92 -13.03 -14.52
C LEU A 66 15.22 -13.84 -14.51
N ASN A 67 16.09 -13.65 -15.50
CA ASN A 67 17.44 -14.19 -15.55
C ASN A 67 18.41 -13.33 -14.72
N VAL A 68 18.06 -13.13 -13.46
CA VAL A 68 18.82 -12.36 -12.47
C VAL A 68 18.88 -13.21 -11.20
N SER A 69 20.02 -13.20 -10.51
CA SER A 69 20.20 -13.89 -9.24
C SER A 69 20.21 -12.91 -8.07
N ASN A 70 20.00 -13.41 -6.86
CA ASN A 70 20.25 -12.64 -5.64
C ASN A 70 21.69 -12.09 -5.68
N PRO A 71 21.91 -10.77 -5.49
CA PRO A 71 23.24 -10.19 -5.60
C PRO A 71 24.14 -10.72 -4.46
N PRO A 72 25.36 -11.18 -4.73
CA PRO A 72 26.23 -11.76 -3.70
C PRO A 72 26.71 -10.74 -2.66
N ASN A 73 26.69 -9.45 -2.97
CA ASN A 73 27.09 -8.35 -2.10
C ASN A 73 26.51 -7.02 -2.60
N GLN A 74 26.73 -5.94 -1.85
CA GLN A 74 26.19 -4.62 -2.19
C GLN A 74 26.75 -4.08 -3.51
N SER A 75 28.02 -4.32 -3.84
CA SER A 75 28.60 -3.86 -5.10
C SER A 75 27.88 -4.47 -6.31
N ALA A 76 27.58 -5.76 -6.28
CA ALA A 76 26.79 -6.41 -7.33
C ALA A 76 25.33 -5.92 -7.36
N SER A 77 24.74 -5.63 -6.20
CA SER A 77 23.39 -5.05 -6.12
C SER A 77 23.32 -3.66 -6.76
N THR A 78 24.32 -2.82 -6.46
CA THR A 78 24.45 -1.48 -7.06
C THR A 78 24.71 -1.58 -8.56
N GLU A 79 25.53 -2.52 -9.01
CA GLU A 79 25.80 -2.72 -10.44
C GLU A 79 24.53 -3.09 -11.22
N ILE A 80 23.62 -3.90 -10.66
CA ILE A 80 22.32 -4.18 -11.29
C ILE A 80 21.56 -2.90 -11.59
N VAL A 81 21.56 -1.93 -10.67
CA VAL A 81 20.87 -0.64 -10.86
C VAL A 81 21.57 0.21 -11.91
N VAL A 82 22.91 0.27 -11.87
CA VAL A 82 23.72 1.01 -12.84
C VAL A 82 23.51 0.44 -14.25
N GLU A 83 23.68 -0.87 -14.42
CA GLU A 83 23.46 -1.55 -15.70
C GLU A 83 22.01 -1.41 -16.16
N TYR A 84 21.00 -1.45 -15.28
CA TYR A 84 19.60 -1.32 -15.69
C TYR A 84 19.33 0.04 -16.37
N PHE A 85 19.91 1.12 -15.86
CA PHE A 85 19.75 2.47 -16.41
C PHE A 85 20.89 2.92 -17.34
N GLN A 86 21.91 2.09 -17.56
CA GLN A 86 23.02 2.40 -18.44
C GLN A 86 22.51 2.66 -19.88
N ALA A 87 23.06 3.69 -20.52
CA ALA A 87 22.77 3.98 -21.92
C ALA A 87 23.06 2.75 -22.81
N ASN A 88 22.08 2.38 -23.64
CA ASN A 88 22.12 1.18 -24.49
C ASN A 88 22.30 -0.14 -23.74
N SER A 89 21.90 -0.21 -22.47
CA SER A 89 21.94 -1.46 -21.71
C SER A 89 21.04 -2.54 -22.32
N ALA A 90 21.57 -3.76 -22.36
CA ALA A 90 20.80 -4.95 -22.67
C ALA A 90 20.17 -5.58 -21.41
N LEU A 91 20.46 -5.10 -20.19
CA LEU A 91 19.98 -5.75 -18.97
C LEU A 91 18.44 -5.79 -18.87
N PRO A 92 17.69 -4.69 -19.10
CA PRO A 92 16.23 -4.74 -18.99
C PRO A 92 15.57 -5.77 -19.92
N SER A 93 16.11 -5.95 -21.13
CA SER A 93 15.59 -6.91 -22.11
C SER A 93 16.12 -8.33 -21.92
N SER A 94 17.42 -8.49 -21.65
CA SER A 94 18.06 -9.81 -21.50
C SER A 94 17.73 -10.49 -20.16
N ALA A 95 17.38 -9.72 -19.13
CA ALA A 95 16.84 -10.26 -17.88
C ALA A 95 15.47 -10.92 -18.07
N ASN A 96 14.69 -10.54 -19.09
CA ASN A 96 13.37 -11.13 -19.33
C ASN A 96 13.50 -12.44 -20.14
N ALA A 97 13.41 -13.57 -19.44
CA ALA A 97 13.43 -14.91 -20.04
C ALA A 97 12.03 -15.48 -20.31
N GLY A 98 11.03 -14.61 -20.53
CA GLY A 98 9.65 -14.98 -20.81
C GLY A 98 8.75 -14.99 -19.58
N LYS A 99 7.64 -15.72 -19.64
CA LYS A 99 6.66 -15.83 -18.55
C LYS A 99 6.77 -17.18 -17.83
N ALA A 100 6.52 -17.18 -16.53
CA ALA A 100 6.43 -18.39 -15.71
C ALA A 100 5.24 -18.29 -14.76
N THR A 101 4.48 -19.38 -14.65
CA THR A 101 3.40 -19.48 -13.66
C THR A 101 4.01 -19.57 -12.27
N VAL A 102 3.58 -18.66 -11.40
CA VAL A 102 3.87 -18.69 -9.97
C VAL A 102 2.53 -18.80 -9.24
N SER A 103 2.41 -19.79 -8.37
CA SER A 103 1.20 -20.01 -7.58
C SER A 103 1.56 -20.42 -6.16
N GLY A 104 0.74 -20.00 -5.21
CA GLY A 104 0.94 -20.31 -3.80
C GLY A 104 -0.23 -19.84 -2.95
N THR A 105 -0.10 -20.05 -1.65
CA THR A 105 -0.90 -19.38 -0.63
C THR A 105 0.03 -18.48 0.15
N TYR A 106 -0.30 -17.20 0.21
CA TYR A 106 0.53 -16.17 0.83
C TYR A 106 -0.22 -15.58 2.02
N ASN A 107 0.44 -15.49 3.17
CA ASN A 107 -0.09 -14.80 4.33
C ASN A 107 0.12 -13.30 4.13
N ILE A 108 -0.99 -12.58 3.95
CA ILE A 108 -0.99 -11.15 3.78
C ILE A 108 -1.48 -10.52 5.08
N ASN A 109 -0.63 -9.74 5.74
CA ASN A 109 -0.98 -9.06 6.97
C ASN A 109 -1.87 -7.85 6.66
N ALA A 110 -3.12 -7.93 7.08
CA ALA A 110 -4.14 -6.94 6.77
C ALA A 110 -4.74 -6.34 8.04
N GLN A 111 -5.41 -5.20 7.87
CA GLN A 111 -6.14 -4.47 8.90
C GLN A 111 -7.48 -4.02 8.32
N LEU A 112 -8.57 -4.45 8.95
CA LEU A 112 -9.95 -4.07 8.62
C LEU A 112 -10.48 -3.17 9.73
N CYS A 113 -10.85 -1.93 9.39
CA CYS A 113 -11.28 -0.92 10.34
C CYS A 113 -12.71 -0.43 10.08
N TYR A 114 -13.48 -0.28 11.16
CA TYR A 114 -14.86 0.23 11.17
C TYR A 114 -14.97 1.55 11.94
N PRO A 115 -15.77 2.52 11.46
CA PRO A 115 -16.03 3.77 12.17
C PRO A 115 -16.61 3.57 13.58
N VAL A 116 -16.00 4.16 14.62
CA VAL A 116 -16.53 4.11 16.00
C VAL A 116 -17.88 4.83 16.12
N ALA A 117 -18.00 5.99 15.48
CA ALA A 117 -19.11 6.93 15.67
C ALA A 117 -20.24 6.80 14.64
N SER A 118 -20.17 5.83 13.72
CA SER A 118 -21.23 5.65 12.72
C SER A 118 -22.41 4.88 13.33
N THR A 119 -23.62 5.39 13.11
CA THR A 119 -24.87 4.66 13.43
C THR A 119 -25.30 3.74 12.29
N VAL A 120 -24.76 3.93 11.09
CA VAL A 120 -25.07 3.14 9.88
C VAL A 120 -23.91 2.21 9.59
N SER A 121 -24.22 0.91 9.37
CA SER A 121 -23.22 -0.04 8.89
C SER A 121 -22.82 0.34 7.45
N PRO A 122 -21.52 0.57 7.18
CA PRO A 122 -21.09 0.96 5.84
C PRO A 122 -21.36 -0.17 4.85
N SER A 123 -21.85 0.18 3.66
CA SER A 123 -21.97 -0.74 2.50
C SER A 123 -20.76 -0.66 1.56
N THR A 124 -19.96 0.38 1.73
CA THR A 124 -18.78 0.70 0.94
C THR A 124 -17.53 0.51 1.80
N ILE A 125 -16.55 -0.20 1.24
CA ILE A 125 -15.21 -0.33 1.83
C ILE A 125 -14.16 0.31 0.93
N GLN A 126 -13.20 0.99 1.54
CA GLN A 126 -12.03 1.50 0.83
C GLN A 126 -10.90 0.47 0.94
N PHE A 127 -10.44 -0.05 -0.19
CA PHE A 127 -9.34 -0.99 -0.31
C PHE A 127 -8.03 -0.22 -0.56
N LEU A 128 -7.15 -0.21 0.45
CA LEU A 128 -6.02 0.71 0.53
C LEU A 128 -4.69 0.00 0.24
N THR A 129 -4.02 0.37 -0.85
CA THR A 129 -2.75 -0.23 -1.28
C THR A 129 -1.60 0.78 -1.19
N HIS A 130 -0.60 0.50 -0.35
CA HIS A 130 0.57 1.37 -0.16
C HIS A 130 1.62 1.24 -1.28
N GLY A 131 2.50 2.24 -1.38
CA GLY A 131 3.62 2.27 -2.34
C GLY A 131 4.87 1.49 -1.91
N ILE A 132 5.96 1.67 -2.67
CA ILE A 132 7.31 1.26 -2.25
C ILE A 132 7.74 2.08 -1.03
N ASN A 133 8.62 1.52 -0.20
CA ASN A 133 9.15 2.10 1.04
C ASN A 133 8.17 2.10 2.23
N PHE A 134 6.90 1.79 2.00
CA PHE A 134 5.87 1.76 3.03
C PHE A 134 5.30 0.36 3.24
N ASP A 135 4.56 0.20 4.35
CA ASP A 135 3.59 -0.86 4.61
C ASP A 135 2.21 -0.21 4.90
N LYS A 136 1.26 -0.95 5.49
CA LYS A 136 -0.06 -0.39 5.82
C LYS A 136 -0.03 0.79 6.79
N LEU A 137 1.07 1.03 7.54
CA LEU A 137 1.26 2.21 8.40
C LEU A 137 1.10 3.53 7.63
N TYR A 138 1.38 3.54 6.32
CA TYR A 138 1.18 4.72 5.47
C TYR A 138 -0.25 5.27 5.54
N TRP A 139 -1.24 4.42 5.79
CA TRP A 139 -2.65 4.82 5.92
C TRP A 139 -3.04 5.22 7.35
N ASP A 140 -2.22 4.89 8.36
CA ASP A 140 -2.51 5.11 9.78
C ASP A 140 -1.36 5.82 10.53
N ILE A 141 -0.74 6.80 9.87
CA ILE A 141 0.38 7.58 10.43
C ILE A 141 -0.12 8.36 11.65
N PRO A 142 0.52 8.25 12.84
CA PRO A 142 0.10 9.01 14.03
C PRO A 142 0.06 10.52 13.77
N GLY A 143 -1.09 11.14 14.05
CA GLY A 143 -1.36 12.56 13.81
C GLY A 143 -1.76 12.92 12.37
N LEU A 144 -1.63 11.99 11.42
CA LEU A 144 -1.98 12.16 10.00
C LEU A 144 -2.73 10.92 9.44
N SER A 145 -3.48 10.21 10.27
CA SER A 145 -4.13 8.94 9.87
C SER A 145 -5.25 9.19 8.86
N TYR A 146 -5.15 8.53 7.71
CA TYR A 146 -6.24 8.46 6.73
C TYR A 146 -7.37 7.56 7.24
N LEU A 147 -7.05 6.50 7.99
CA LEU A 147 -8.06 5.61 8.58
C LEU A 147 -8.99 6.39 9.50
N ASP A 148 -8.46 7.33 10.29
CA ASP A 148 -9.27 8.21 11.14
C ASP A 148 -10.16 9.15 10.33
N ALA A 149 -9.64 9.72 9.24
CA ALA A 149 -10.40 10.60 8.35
C ALA A 149 -11.54 9.85 7.65
N ALA A 150 -11.26 8.67 7.10
CA ALA A 150 -12.24 7.79 6.48
C ALA A 150 -13.32 7.35 7.48
N ALA A 151 -12.91 6.96 8.70
CA ALA A 151 -13.83 6.58 9.76
C ALA A 151 -14.73 7.74 10.20
N THR A 152 -14.18 8.95 10.33
CA THR A 152 -14.98 10.15 10.64
C THR A 152 -15.99 10.46 9.55
N ALA A 153 -15.65 10.17 8.29
CA ALA A 153 -16.56 10.26 7.15
C ALA A 153 -17.51 9.05 7.00
N GLY A 154 -17.47 8.08 7.92
CA GLY A 154 -18.39 6.93 7.95
C GLY A 154 -17.97 5.74 7.09
N TYR A 155 -16.75 5.72 6.56
CA TYR A 155 -16.26 4.64 5.70
C TYR A 155 -15.48 3.58 6.48
N ALA A 156 -15.70 2.30 6.12
CA ALA A 156 -14.80 1.23 6.50
C ALA A 156 -13.58 1.20 5.57
N THR A 157 -12.46 0.72 6.09
CA THR A 157 -11.19 0.61 5.34
C THR A 157 -10.59 -0.78 5.50
N PHE A 158 -9.94 -1.25 4.45
CA PHE A 158 -9.11 -2.45 4.45
C PHE A 158 -7.73 -2.08 3.91
N SER A 159 -6.73 -2.07 4.77
CA SER A 159 -5.32 -1.85 4.42
C SER A 159 -4.53 -3.13 4.65
N PHE A 160 -3.39 -3.29 3.96
CA PHE A 160 -2.58 -4.50 4.07
C PHE A 160 -1.12 -4.22 3.74
N ASP A 161 -0.22 -5.05 4.26
CA ASP A 161 1.18 -5.07 3.85
C ASP A 161 1.28 -5.89 2.56
N ARG A 162 1.78 -5.31 1.47
CA ARG A 162 2.01 -6.05 0.22
C ARG A 162 2.94 -7.26 0.46
N LEU A 163 2.91 -8.21 -0.48
CA LEU A 163 3.83 -9.34 -0.44
C LEU A 163 5.28 -8.85 -0.40
N GLY A 164 6.07 -9.36 0.54
CA GLY A 164 7.45 -8.95 0.75
C GLY A 164 7.64 -7.65 1.53
N THR A 165 6.61 -7.13 2.20
CA THR A 165 6.72 -5.98 3.13
C THR A 165 6.07 -6.27 4.48
N GLY A 166 6.45 -5.49 5.50
CA GLY A 166 5.79 -5.48 6.80
C GLY A 166 5.77 -6.85 7.47
N ALA A 167 4.58 -7.30 7.88
CA ALA A 167 4.36 -8.60 8.49
C ALA A 167 3.80 -9.66 7.51
N SER A 168 3.68 -9.34 6.23
CA SER A 168 3.31 -10.31 5.19
C SER A 168 4.46 -11.28 4.90
N ASP A 169 4.17 -12.36 4.18
CA ASP A 169 5.21 -13.31 3.75
C ASP A 169 6.29 -12.63 2.90
N HIS A 170 7.53 -13.08 3.06
CA HIS A 170 8.70 -12.62 2.31
C HIS A 170 9.31 -13.78 1.47
N PRO A 171 8.66 -14.21 0.37
CA PRO A 171 9.14 -15.31 -0.47
C PRO A 171 10.30 -14.88 -1.38
N ASP A 172 10.58 -15.65 -2.43
CA ASP A 172 11.67 -15.32 -3.38
C ASP A 172 11.49 -13.89 -3.95
N PRO A 173 12.47 -12.98 -3.74
CA PRO A 173 12.35 -11.57 -4.13
C PRO A 173 12.56 -11.32 -5.64
N ILE A 174 12.82 -12.35 -6.43
CA ILE A 174 13.08 -12.21 -7.85
C ILE A 174 11.98 -12.88 -8.64
N GLN A 175 11.68 -14.14 -8.37
CA GLN A 175 10.74 -14.94 -9.15
C GLN A 175 9.31 -14.83 -8.63
N VAL A 176 9.10 -14.63 -7.32
CA VAL A 176 7.77 -14.64 -6.71
C VAL A 176 7.24 -13.23 -6.48
N VAL A 177 7.97 -12.39 -5.74
CA VAL A 177 7.54 -11.02 -5.45
C VAL A 177 7.71 -10.17 -6.71
N GLN A 178 6.65 -10.08 -7.50
CA GLN A 178 6.58 -9.25 -8.71
C GLN A 178 5.21 -8.59 -8.79
N SER A 179 5.12 -7.56 -9.62
CA SER A 179 3.92 -6.76 -9.78
C SER A 179 2.71 -7.58 -10.24
N ALA A 180 2.89 -8.54 -11.17
CA ALA A 180 1.79 -9.36 -11.67
C ALA A 180 1.14 -10.22 -10.57
N LEU A 181 1.94 -10.92 -9.76
CA LEU A 181 1.41 -11.70 -8.63
C LEU A 181 0.73 -10.81 -7.58
N GLN A 182 1.23 -9.59 -7.36
CA GLN A 182 0.64 -8.67 -6.39
C GLN A 182 -0.71 -8.11 -6.82
N VAL A 183 -0.90 -7.80 -8.11
CA VAL A 183 -2.25 -7.52 -8.67
C VAL A 183 -3.19 -8.68 -8.36
N GLU A 184 -2.70 -9.91 -8.54
CA GLU A 184 -3.51 -11.10 -8.36
C GLU A 184 -3.86 -11.39 -6.89
N ILE A 185 -2.93 -11.11 -5.98
CA ILE A 185 -3.20 -11.13 -4.54
C ILE A 185 -4.26 -10.08 -4.18
N ALA A 186 -4.15 -8.87 -4.74
CA ALA A 186 -5.13 -7.81 -4.49
C ALA A 186 -6.53 -8.17 -5.02
N HIS A 187 -6.62 -8.74 -6.22
CA HIS A 187 -7.86 -9.28 -6.79
C HIS A 187 -8.51 -10.30 -5.83
N GLN A 188 -7.74 -11.29 -5.39
CA GLN A 188 -8.25 -12.34 -4.49
C GLN A 188 -8.68 -11.81 -3.11
N MET A 189 -8.01 -10.78 -2.60
CA MET A 189 -8.45 -10.11 -1.37
C MET A 189 -9.78 -9.35 -1.57
N ILE A 190 -9.94 -8.62 -2.69
CA ILE A 190 -11.19 -7.94 -3.02
C ILE A 190 -12.34 -8.94 -3.17
N GLN A 191 -12.11 -10.07 -3.85
CA GLN A 191 -13.10 -11.16 -3.96
C GLN A 191 -13.46 -11.74 -2.59
N SER A 192 -12.49 -11.86 -1.69
CA SER A 192 -12.71 -12.32 -0.30
C SER A 192 -13.54 -11.32 0.53
N LEU A 193 -13.37 -10.01 0.28
CA LEU A 193 -14.19 -8.96 0.87
C LEU A 193 -15.62 -8.98 0.30
N ARG A 194 -15.78 -9.06 -1.02
CA ARG A 194 -17.10 -9.10 -1.68
C ARG A 194 -17.93 -10.30 -1.25
N SER A 195 -17.30 -11.45 -1.03
CA SER A 195 -17.97 -12.67 -0.56
C SER A 195 -18.19 -12.72 0.97
N GLY A 196 -17.58 -11.82 1.74
CA GLY A 196 -17.55 -11.90 3.21
C GLY A 196 -16.77 -13.11 3.74
N ALA A 197 -15.86 -13.67 2.93
CA ALA A 197 -14.91 -14.68 3.38
C ALA A 197 -13.93 -14.10 4.40
N VAL A 198 -13.52 -12.84 4.19
CA VAL A 198 -12.74 -12.03 5.13
C VAL A 198 -13.64 -10.95 5.72
N GLY A 199 -13.57 -10.76 7.04
CA GLY A 199 -14.37 -9.73 7.72
C GLY A 199 -15.84 -10.08 7.95
N GLY A 200 -16.33 -11.22 7.45
CA GLY A 200 -17.69 -11.72 7.68
C GLY A 200 -18.83 -10.92 7.04
N VAL A 201 -18.52 -9.79 6.40
CA VAL A 201 -19.46 -8.90 5.71
C VAL A 201 -19.18 -8.94 4.22
N ALA A 202 -20.23 -9.17 3.43
CA ALA A 202 -20.16 -9.13 1.96
C ALA A 202 -20.30 -7.68 1.46
N TRP A 203 -19.17 -7.05 1.16
CA TRP A 203 -19.13 -5.65 0.73
C TRP A 203 -19.72 -5.47 -0.67
N GLN A 204 -20.67 -4.55 -0.79
CA GLN A 204 -21.35 -4.27 -2.06
C GLN A 204 -20.51 -3.36 -2.94
N LYS A 205 -19.85 -2.38 -2.32
CA LYS A 205 -19.05 -1.36 -3.00
C LYS A 205 -17.61 -1.38 -2.51
N VAL A 206 -16.66 -1.37 -3.45
CA VAL A 206 -15.23 -1.33 -3.17
C VAL A 206 -14.60 -0.14 -3.88
N VAL A 207 -14.01 0.79 -3.12
CA VAL A 207 -13.22 1.89 -3.66
C VAL A 207 -11.75 1.51 -3.60
N GLY A 208 -11.09 1.36 -4.74
CA GLY A 208 -9.66 1.07 -4.81
C GLY A 208 -8.85 2.33 -4.65
N ILE A 209 -8.06 2.44 -3.58
CA ILE A 209 -7.20 3.60 -3.30
C ILE A 209 -5.75 3.13 -3.27
N GLY A 210 -4.98 3.56 -4.26
CA GLY A 210 -3.56 3.26 -4.36
C GLY A 210 -2.71 4.49 -4.04
N HIS A 211 -1.54 4.29 -3.44
CA HIS A 211 -0.46 5.28 -3.39
C HIS A 211 0.73 4.80 -4.22
N SER A 212 1.24 5.62 -5.14
CA SER A 212 2.48 5.34 -5.87
C SER A 212 2.44 3.97 -6.58
N TYR A 213 3.31 3.02 -6.21
CA TYR A 213 3.26 1.65 -6.70
C TYR A 213 1.90 0.97 -6.41
N GLY A 214 1.23 1.31 -5.31
CA GLY A 214 -0.15 0.91 -5.07
C GLY A 214 -1.13 1.45 -6.12
N SER A 215 -0.93 2.67 -6.63
CA SER A 215 -1.69 3.20 -7.78
C SER A 215 -1.40 2.41 -9.05
N ILE A 216 -0.14 2.00 -9.28
CA ILE A 216 0.19 1.08 -10.38
C ILE A 216 -0.56 -0.25 -10.24
N GLN A 217 -0.61 -0.83 -9.04
CA GLN A 217 -1.39 -2.04 -8.78
C GLN A 217 -2.88 -1.82 -9.04
N THR A 218 -3.45 -0.68 -8.61
CA THR A 218 -4.85 -0.33 -8.84
C THR A 218 -5.18 -0.15 -10.33
N VAL A 219 -4.28 0.44 -11.12
CA VAL A 219 -4.41 0.48 -12.59
C VAL A 219 -4.41 -0.93 -13.17
N GLY A 220 -3.48 -1.78 -12.74
CA GLY A 220 -3.42 -3.17 -13.18
C GLY A 220 -4.67 -3.99 -12.83
N LEU A 221 -5.22 -3.78 -11.63
CA LEU A 221 -6.51 -4.32 -11.21
C LEU A 221 -7.63 -3.85 -12.12
N ALA A 222 -7.73 -2.55 -12.40
CA ALA A 222 -8.78 -2.03 -13.27
C ALA A 222 -8.69 -2.56 -14.70
N ALA A 223 -7.47 -2.76 -15.21
CA ALA A 223 -7.23 -3.29 -16.55
C ALA A 223 -7.61 -4.78 -16.67
N GLN A 224 -7.32 -5.58 -15.63
CA GLN A 224 -7.54 -7.04 -15.65
C GLN A 224 -8.90 -7.45 -15.07
N TYR A 225 -9.34 -6.78 -14.03
CA TYR A 225 -10.54 -7.07 -13.23
C TYR A 225 -11.37 -5.79 -12.99
N PRO A 226 -11.89 -5.13 -14.05
CA PRO A 226 -12.62 -3.87 -13.92
C PRO A 226 -13.83 -3.95 -12.98
N GLN A 227 -14.40 -5.13 -12.77
CA GLN A 227 -15.56 -5.37 -11.89
C GLN A 227 -15.20 -5.49 -10.40
N ASP A 228 -13.91 -5.56 -10.06
CA ASP A 228 -13.47 -5.59 -8.68
C ASP A 228 -13.75 -4.27 -7.95
N LEU A 229 -13.77 -3.16 -8.69
CA LEU A 229 -13.76 -1.80 -8.15
C LEU A 229 -15.00 -1.03 -8.62
N ASP A 230 -15.61 -0.28 -7.73
CA ASP A 230 -16.74 0.61 -8.02
C ASP A 230 -16.29 2.05 -8.27
N ALA A 231 -15.15 2.45 -7.69
CA ALA A 231 -14.46 3.71 -7.94
C ALA A 231 -12.96 3.55 -7.67
N ILE A 232 -12.16 4.46 -8.24
CA ILE A 232 -10.70 4.45 -8.10
C ILE A 232 -10.21 5.81 -7.61
N ILE A 233 -9.25 5.80 -6.69
CA ILE A 233 -8.41 6.94 -6.36
C ILE A 233 -6.94 6.56 -6.55
N LEU A 234 -6.25 7.27 -7.44
CA LEU A 234 -4.82 7.12 -7.68
C LEU A 234 -4.09 8.27 -6.98
N GLN A 235 -3.45 7.97 -5.86
CA GLN A 235 -2.65 8.94 -5.11
C GLN A 235 -1.19 8.90 -5.58
N ALA A 236 -0.59 10.07 -5.83
CA ALA A 236 0.80 10.23 -6.25
C ALA A 236 1.15 9.38 -7.48
N PHE A 237 0.42 9.60 -8.57
CA PHE A 237 0.55 8.87 -9.82
C PHE A 237 0.27 9.76 -11.03
N THR A 238 1.13 9.66 -12.05
CA THR A 238 0.88 10.14 -13.40
C THR A 238 1.41 9.11 -14.40
N MET A 239 1.21 9.37 -15.70
CA MET A 239 1.84 8.59 -16.77
C MET A 239 3.31 8.99 -17.03
N ASP A 240 3.80 10.07 -16.43
CA ASP A 240 5.17 10.53 -16.59
C ASP A 240 6.11 9.81 -15.62
N GLY A 241 6.78 8.77 -16.12
CA GLY A 241 7.81 8.02 -15.39
C GLY A 241 9.23 8.53 -15.61
N GLY A 242 9.41 9.70 -16.23
CA GLY A 242 10.72 10.19 -16.66
C GLY A 242 11.74 10.37 -15.54
N ASN A 243 11.28 10.65 -14.31
CA ASN A 243 12.13 10.86 -13.14
C ASN A 243 12.36 9.59 -12.29
N ILE A 244 11.85 8.42 -12.71
CA ILE A 244 12.08 7.15 -12.03
C ILE A 244 13.58 6.82 -11.91
N PRO A 245 14.44 6.97 -12.96
CA PRO A 245 15.87 6.69 -12.83
C PRO A 245 16.56 7.55 -11.77
N ALA A 246 16.25 8.85 -11.71
CA ALA A 246 16.80 9.76 -10.71
C ALA A 246 16.29 9.41 -9.30
N THR A 247 15.03 8.99 -9.18
CA THR A 247 14.45 8.48 -7.92
C THR A 247 15.17 7.23 -7.43
N ILE A 248 15.41 6.24 -8.29
CA ILE A 248 16.13 5.03 -7.90
C ILE A 248 17.58 5.36 -7.55
N ALA A 249 18.24 6.29 -8.26
CA ALA A 249 19.55 6.76 -7.85
C ALA A 249 19.53 7.45 -6.46
N ALA A 250 18.51 8.25 -6.17
CA ALA A 250 18.32 8.92 -4.88
C ALA A 250 18.00 7.96 -3.73
N PHE A 251 17.21 6.91 -3.98
CA PHE A 251 17.00 5.81 -3.02
C PHE A 251 18.33 5.20 -2.58
N ASN A 252 19.30 5.16 -3.49
CA ASN A 252 20.58 4.50 -3.31
C ASN A 252 20.35 3.07 -2.76
N PRO A 253 19.74 2.15 -3.52
CA PRO A 253 19.22 0.90 -2.98
C PRO A 253 20.29 0.07 -2.28
N THR A 254 20.01 -0.30 -1.03
CA THR A 254 20.89 -1.14 -0.21
C THR A 254 20.19 -2.46 0.09
N ILE A 255 20.95 -3.55 0.10
CA ILE A 255 20.50 -4.87 0.55
C ILE A 255 19.91 -4.71 1.97
N ALA A 256 18.65 -5.10 2.12
CA ALA A 256 17.88 -4.84 3.34
C ALA A 256 18.56 -5.41 4.59
N SER A 257 19.06 -6.65 4.52
CA SER A 257 19.77 -7.32 5.60
C SER A 257 21.09 -6.66 6.02
N GLN A 258 21.68 -5.83 5.14
CA GLN A 258 22.89 -5.05 5.44
C GLN A 258 22.56 -3.66 5.98
N ASN A 259 21.45 -3.05 5.55
CA ASN A 259 21.02 -1.74 6.03
C ASN A 259 20.46 -1.82 7.46
N ASP A 260 19.63 -2.82 7.75
CA ASP A 260 19.09 -3.07 9.08
C ASP A 260 19.03 -4.59 9.35
N PHE A 261 20.11 -5.11 9.93
CA PHE A 261 20.22 -6.53 10.26
C PHE A 261 19.18 -6.99 11.27
N VAL A 262 18.72 -6.12 12.17
CA VAL A 262 17.76 -6.49 13.21
C VAL A 262 16.38 -6.75 12.59
N ARG A 263 15.97 -5.92 11.62
CA ARG A 263 14.67 -6.06 10.96
C ARG A 263 14.69 -7.07 9.81
N PHE A 264 15.79 -7.13 9.05
CA PHE A 264 15.82 -7.81 7.76
C PHE A 264 16.93 -8.86 7.63
N GLY A 265 17.66 -9.18 8.70
CA GLY A 265 18.86 -10.04 8.65
C GLY A 265 18.64 -11.44 8.08
N SER A 266 17.40 -11.95 8.08
CA SER A 266 17.03 -13.24 7.49
C SER A 266 16.59 -13.16 6.02
N LEU A 267 16.43 -11.96 5.45
CA LEU A 267 15.95 -11.79 4.09
C LEU A 267 17.07 -12.01 3.06
N PRO A 268 16.79 -12.68 1.93
CA PRO A 268 17.72 -12.78 0.80
C PRO A 268 18.13 -11.41 0.27
N SER A 269 19.31 -11.33 -0.35
CA SER A 269 19.86 -10.05 -0.82
C SER A 269 19.09 -9.39 -1.96
N GLY A 270 18.14 -10.08 -2.60
CA GLY A 270 17.21 -9.47 -3.55
C GLY A 270 16.16 -8.56 -2.90
N TYR A 271 16.05 -8.57 -1.57
CA TYR A 271 15.31 -7.55 -0.82
C TYR A 271 16.17 -6.30 -0.61
N GLN A 272 15.63 -5.16 -1.02
CA GLN A 272 16.28 -3.86 -1.02
C GLN A 272 15.49 -2.87 -0.16
N VAL A 273 16.15 -1.83 0.34
CA VAL A 273 15.54 -0.68 1.00
C VAL A 273 16.18 0.61 0.50
N VAL A 274 15.51 1.74 0.72
CA VAL A 274 16.13 3.06 0.60
C VAL A 274 17.22 3.17 1.66
N ASN A 275 18.43 3.57 1.27
CA ASN A 275 19.59 3.45 2.16
C ASN A 275 19.54 4.40 3.37
N SER A 276 19.06 5.61 3.19
CA SER A 276 19.10 6.65 4.22
C SER A 276 17.88 7.55 4.21
N ALA A 277 17.64 8.22 5.33
CA ALA A 277 16.62 9.25 5.46
C ALA A 277 16.73 10.32 4.38
N ILE A 278 17.95 10.68 3.93
CA ILE A 278 18.11 11.67 2.86
C ILE A 278 17.52 11.14 1.54
N GLY A 279 17.74 9.87 1.21
CA GLY A 279 17.13 9.23 0.04
C GLY A 279 15.61 9.23 0.12
N ASP A 280 15.07 8.93 1.31
CA ASP A 280 13.62 9.01 1.57
C ASP A 280 13.10 10.43 1.38
N GLN A 281 13.79 11.43 1.97
CA GLN A 281 13.38 12.83 1.84
C GLN A 281 13.39 13.27 0.38
N THR A 282 14.45 12.98 -0.37
CA THR A 282 14.59 13.37 -1.79
C THR A 282 13.44 12.84 -2.62
N ALA A 283 13.07 11.57 -2.44
CA ALA A 283 12.05 10.95 -3.27
C ALA A 283 10.62 11.25 -2.82
N PHE A 284 10.37 11.28 -1.50
CA PHE A 284 9.02 11.28 -0.95
C PHE A 284 8.55 12.63 -0.40
N TYR A 285 9.44 13.49 0.10
CA TYR A 285 9.04 14.59 0.98
C TYR A 285 9.33 15.98 0.42
N ARG A 286 8.47 16.95 0.76
CA ARG A 286 8.62 18.36 0.40
C ARG A 286 8.74 19.24 1.65
N TYR A 287 9.92 19.81 1.86
CA TYR A 287 10.15 20.78 2.95
C TYR A 287 9.41 22.12 2.66
N PRO A 288 8.85 22.81 3.67
CA PRO A 288 8.81 22.49 5.11
C PRO A 288 7.57 21.69 5.54
N ASN A 289 6.84 21.07 4.61
CA ASN A 289 5.50 20.55 4.84
C ASN A 289 5.47 19.13 5.41
N PHE A 290 6.43 18.78 6.26
CA PHE A 290 6.44 17.56 7.05
C PHE A 290 7.12 17.82 8.40
N SER A 291 6.65 17.16 9.46
CA SER A 291 7.30 17.27 10.77
C SER A 291 8.58 16.41 10.80
N PRO A 292 9.69 16.91 11.38
CA PRO A 292 10.89 16.10 11.61
C PRO A 292 10.62 14.84 12.43
N SER A 293 9.68 14.86 13.39
CA SER A 293 9.34 13.69 14.20
C SER A 293 8.60 12.62 13.40
N THR A 294 7.62 13.02 12.59
CA THR A 294 6.89 12.13 11.68
C THR A 294 7.83 11.53 10.64
N PHE A 295 8.71 12.34 10.06
CA PHE A 295 9.71 11.90 9.11
C PHE A 295 10.66 10.86 9.71
N SER A 296 11.27 11.16 10.86
CA SER A 296 12.18 10.22 11.54
C SER A 296 11.47 8.93 11.94
N TYR A 297 10.21 9.01 12.36
CA TYR A 297 9.39 7.85 12.66
C TYR A 297 9.17 6.97 11.42
N LEU A 298 8.79 7.56 10.29
CA LEU A 298 8.54 6.80 9.06
C LEU A 298 9.82 6.23 8.43
N ASP A 299 10.93 6.97 8.41
CA ASP A 299 12.24 6.45 7.96
C ASP A 299 12.66 5.24 8.82
N SER A 300 12.45 5.29 10.15
CA SER A 300 12.72 4.14 11.04
C SER A 300 11.81 2.92 10.76
N LYS A 301 10.72 3.12 10.02
CA LYS A 301 9.72 2.11 9.64
C LYS A 301 9.74 1.80 8.15
N LYS A 302 10.67 2.36 7.38
CA LYS A 302 10.81 2.11 5.94
C LYS A 302 10.82 0.62 5.63
N GLN A 303 10.22 0.25 4.52
CA GLN A 303 9.96 -1.13 4.15
C GLN A 303 10.71 -1.54 2.89
N THR A 304 10.81 -2.85 2.72
CA THR A 304 11.48 -3.46 1.59
C THR A 304 10.75 -3.23 0.27
N PHE A 305 11.51 -3.27 -0.82
CA PHE A 305 11.05 -3.65 -2.14
C PHE A 305 11.99 -4.72 -2.68
N THR A 306 11.61 -5.37 -3.77
CA THR A 306 12.38 -6.49 -4.30
C THR A 306 12.97 -6.20 -5.67
N ILE A 307 14.02 -6.93 -6.07
CA ILE A 307 14.52 -6.89 -7.46
C ILE A 307 13.41 -7.27 -8.44
N GLY A 308 12.53 -8.21 -8.07
CA GLY A 308 11.35 -8.57 -8.85
C GLY A 308 10.39 -7.40 -9.02
N ASP A 309 10.08 -6.65 -7.95
CA ASP A 309 9.33 -5.40 -8.04
C ASP A 309 10.01 -4.39 -8.98
N PHE A 310 11.33 -4.19 -8.84
CA PHE A 310 12.08 -3.24 -9.64
C PHE A 310 12.01 -3.53 -11.14
N PHE A 311 12.30 -4.77 -11.54
CA PHE A 311 12.28 -5.19 -12.96
C PHE A 311 10.87 -5.26 -13.55
N THR A 312 9.83 -5.33 -12.70
CA THR A 312 8.44 -5.45 -13.14
C THR A 312 7.58 -4.26 -12.78
N LEU A 313 8.20 -3.16 -12.34
CA LEU A 313 7.56 -2.03 -11.68
C LEU A 313 6.33 -1.52 -12.44
N THR A 314 6.48 -1.28 -13.74
CA THR A 314 5.43 -0.69 -14.58
C THR A 314 4.65 -1.72 -15.40
N ASN A 315 4.97 -3.01 -15.29
CA ASN A 315 4.29 -4.07 -16.06
C ASN A 315 2.76 -4.08 -15.92
N PRO A 316 2.14 -3.74 -14.77
CA PRO A 316 0.69 -3.70 -14.64
C PRO A 316 0.02 -2.50 -15.31
N VAL A 317 0.78 -1.46 -15.67
CA VAL A 317 0.20 -0.24 -16.24
C VAL A 317 -0.27 -0.52 -17.67
N ALA A 318 -1.58 -0.58 -17.85
CA ALA A 318 -2.22 -0.71 -19.14
C ALA A 318 -3.56 0.05 -19.12
N PRO A 319 -4.04 0.54 -20.28
CA PRO A 319 -5.39 1.12 -20.35
C PRO A 319 -6.45 0.11 -19.90
N ALA A 320 -7.43 0.61 -19.14
CA ALA A 320 -8.57 -0.11 -18.60
C ALA A 320 -9.89 0.36 -19.27
N PRO A 321 -10.09 0.11 -20.57
CA PRO A 321 -11.25 0.63 -21.31
C PRO A 321 -12.59 0.04 -20.85
N ALA A 322 -12.56 -1.08 -20.12
CA ALA A 322 -13.74 -1.73 -19.56
C ALA A 322 -14.10 -1.24 -18.15
N PHE A 323 -13.26 -0.41 -17.51
CA PHE A 323 -13.59 0.20 -16.23
C PHE A 323 -14.48 1.43 -16.45
N THR A 324 -15.70 1.38 -15.92
CA THR A 324 -16.71 2.42 -16.10
C THR A 324 -17.05 3.18 -14.80
N GLY A 325 -16.35 2.88 -13.70
CA GLY A 325 -16.49 3.64 -12.46
C GLY A 325 -15.87 5.03 -12.56
N PRO A 326 -16.15 5.95 -11.63
CA PRO A 326 -15.47 7.23 -11.57
C PRO A 326 -14.03 7.06 -11.04
N VAL A 327 -13.13 7.90 -11.53
CA VAL A 327 -11.69 7.89 -11.18
C VAL A 327 -11.27 9.27 -10.68
N GLN A 328 -10.59 9.31 -9.53
CA GLN A 328 -9.87 10.49 -9.08
C GLN A 328 -8.36 10.27 -9.10
N VAL A 329 -7.62 11.28 -9.57
CA VAL A 329 -6.16 11.35 -9.41
C VAL A 329 -5.83 12.45 -8.41
N VAL A 330 -4.99 12.14 -7.42
CA VAL A 330 -4.62 13.07 -6.35
C VAL A 330 -3.11 13.12 -6.25
N ASN A 331 -2.50 14.20 -6.74
CA ASN A 331 -1.05 14.35 -6.78
C ASN A 331 -0.56 15.44 -5.84
N GLY A 332 0.63 15.25 -5.28
CA GLY A 332 1.35 16.33 -4.61
C GLY A 332 1.88 17.28 -5.68
N GLN A 333 1.77 18.59 -5.47
CA GLN A 333 2.31 19.58 -6.41
C GLN A 333 3.78 19.33 -6.72
N ASN A 334 4.53 18.88 -5.72
CA ASN A 334 5.96 18.63 -5.77
C ASN A 334 6.30 17.14 -5.73
N ASP A 335 5.48 16.29 -6.33
CA ASP A 335 5.78 14.89 -6.52
C ASP A 335 7.06 14.72 -7.35
N TYR A 336 8.14 14.28 -6.69
CA TYR A 336 9.43 14.08 -7.33
C TYR A 336 9.39 12.93 -8.34
N ILE A 337 8.63 11.87 -8.08
CA ILE A 337 8.74 10.60 -8.80
C ILE A 337 8.03 10.65 -10.16
N PHE A 338 6.76 11.09 -10.17
CA PHE A 338 5.92 11.07 -11.38
C PHE A 338 5.76 12.43 -12.09
N CYS A 339 6.41 13.49 -11.61
CA CYS A 339 6.30 14.82 -12.22
C CYS A 339 7.58 15.66 -12.09
N ALA A 340 8.70 15.04 -11.69
CA ALA A 340 9.96 15.75 -11.41
C ALA A 340 9.81 16.99 -10.50
N SER A 341 8.90 16.93 -9.52
CA SER A 341 8.52 18.00 -8.57
C SER A 341 7.64 19.14 -9.09
N ASP A 342 7.02 19.00 -10.27
CA ASP A 342 5.99 19.94 -10.75
C ASP A 342 4.88 19.22 -11.53
N CYS A 343 3.85 18.74 -10.83
CA CYS A 343 2.71 18.07 -11.47
C CYS A 343 1.75 19.00 -12.22
N GLY A 344 1.96 20.32 -12.14
CA GLY A 344 1.16 21.31 -12.86
C GLY A 344 1.76 21.72 -14.20
N TYR A 345 2.97 21.25 -14.53
CA TYR A 345 3.70 21.65 -15.72
C TYR A 345 3.83 20.51 -16.75
N PRO A 346 3.68 20.78 -18.06
CA PRO A 346 3.18 22.04 -18.64
C PRO A 346 1.67 22.22 -18.46
N SER A 347 0.98 21.20 -17.96
CA SER A 347 -0.43 21.19 -17.56
C SER A 347 -0.61 20.15 -16.44
N ASP A 348 -1.82 20.02 -15.88
CA ASP A 348 -2.12 18.99 -14.87
C ASP A 348 -1.84 17.58 -15.43
N LEU A 349 -0.71 17.00 -15.03
CA LEU A 349 -0.26 15.69 -15.49
C LEU A 349 -1.16 14.57 -14.94
N GLY A 350 -1.82 14.79 -13.80
CA GLY A 350 -2.79 13.85 -13.25
C GLY A 350 -4.07 13.77 -14.09
N ALA A 351 -4.52 14.88 -14.66
CA ALA A 351 -5.69 14.90 -15.53
C ALA A 351 -5.49 14.06 -16.81
N GLN A 352 -4.26 13.94 -17.30
CA GLN A 352 -3.92 13.16 -18.49
C GLN A 352 -4.06 11.64 -18.29
N VAL A 353 -4.04 11.17 -17.04
CA VAL A 353 -4.27 9.76 -16.70
C VAL A 353 -5.66 9.30 -17.13
N LEU A 354 -6.67 10.16 -17.01
CA LEU A 354 -8.07 9.79 -17.29
C LEU A 354 -8.28 9.37 -18.75
N PRO A 355 -8.02 10.21 -19.77
CA PRO A 355 -8.22 9.79 -21.16
C PRO A 355 -7.23 8.70 -21.61
N ALA A 356 -6.04 8.62 -21.00
CA ALA A 356 -5.02 7.65 -21.39
C ALA A 356 -5.29 6.23 -20.85
N LEU A 357 -5.66 6.13 -19.57
CA LEU A 357 -5.82 4.84 -18.90
C LEU A 357 -7.27 4.47 -18.64
N PHE A 358 -8.19 5.42 -18.51
CA PHE A 358 -9.59 5.15 -18.18
C PHE A 358 -10.53 5.86 -19.16
N PRO A 359 -10.46 5.53 -20.47
CA PRO A 359 -11.22 6.24 -21.50
C PRO A 359 -12.75 6.11 -21.36
N ALA A 360 -13.23 5.16 -20.54
CA ALA A 360 -14.65 4.95 -20.24
C ALA A 360 -15.05 5.33 -18.80
N ALA A 361 -14.18 6.04 -18.05
CA ALA A 361 -14.49 6.46 -16.69
C ALA A 361 -15.75 7.32 -16.63
N ALA A 362 -16.57 7.11 -15.60
CA ALA A 362 -17.82 7.84 -15.44
C ALA A 362 -17.62 9.36 -15.23
N ASP A 363 -18.68 10.11 -15.49
CA ASP A 363 -18.78 11.53 -15.14
C ASP A 363 -18.44 11.77 -13.67
N GLY A 364 -17.82 12.91 -13.39
CA GLY A 364 -17.28 13.24 -12.06
C GLY A 364 -15.84 12.77 -11.82
N SER A 365 -15.27 11.99 -12.75
CA SER A 365 -13.83 11.70 -12.77
C SER A 365 -13.01 12.98 -12.88
N ARG A 366 -11.96 13.12 -12.07
CA ARG A 366 -11.22 14.37 -11.93
C ARG A 366 -9.79 14.18 -11.43
N SER A 367 -8.95 15.18 -11.66
CA SER A 367 -7.63 15.29 -11.02
C SER A 367 -7.64 16.42 -10.00
N CYS A 368 -6.80 16.32 -8.97
CA CYS A 368 -6.46 17.44 -8.13
C CYS A 368 -4.98 17.41 -7.70
N ILE A 369 -4.44 18.61 -7.47
CA ILE A 369 -3.06 18.83 -7.05
C ILE A 369 -3.08 19.45 -5.65
N ILE A 370 -2.34 18.85 -4.72
CA ILE A 370 -2.22 19.31 -3.32
C ILE A 370 -0.98 20.20 -3.19
N PRO A 371 -1.13 21.52 -2.93
CA PRO A 371 -0.01 22.45 -2.88
C PRO A 371 1.06 22.06 -1.84
N GLY A 372 2.33 22.34 -2.15
CA GLY A 372 3.45 22.14 -1.24
C GLY A 372 3.69 20.69 -0.80
N THR A 373 3.10 19.71 -1.49
CA THR A 373 3.12 18.31 -1.08
C THR A 373 3.99 17.49 -2.02
N GLY A 374 4.84 16.63 -1.45
CA GLY A 374 5.66 15.68 -2.21
C GLY A 374 4.92 14.40 -2.58
N HIS A 375 5.68 13.36 -2.96
CA HIS A 375 5.14 12.07 -3.39
C HIS A 375 4.49 11.27 -2.25
N GLY A 376 5.06 11.32 -1.03
CA GLY A 376 4.50 10.68 0.17
C GLY A 376 3.37 11.52 0.79
N ILE A 377 2.26 11.70 0.09
CA ILE A 377 1.21 12.68 0.46
C ILE A 377 0.74 12.53 1.91
N ASN A 378 0.48 11.31 2.40
CA ASN A 378 0.00 11.09 3.78
C ASN A 378 1.04 11.48 4.85
N ALA A 379 2.32 11.56 4.47
CA ALA A 379 3.41 11.91 5.36
C ALA A 379 3.64 13.43 5.48
N HIS A 380 2.83 14.25 4.81
CA HIS A 380 2.90 15.71 4.85
C HIS A 380 1.85 16.32 5.80
N THR A 381 2.14 17.50 6.33
CA THR A 381 1.19 18.29 7.13
C THR A 381 -0.04 18.75 6.33
N THR A 382 0.05 18.70 5.00
CA THR A 382 -1.04 18.96 4.05
C THR A 382 -1.95 17.76 3.81
N ALA A 383 -1.63 16.57 4.34
CA ALA A 383 -2.43 15.35 4.15
C ALA A 383 -3.95 15.53 4.42
N PRO A 384 -4.40 16.28 5.45
CA PRO A 384 -5.83 16.54 5.65
C PRO A 384 -6.52 17.21 4.45
N GLN A 385 -5.81 18.02 3.66
CA GLN A 385 -6.33 18.61 2.43
C GLN A 385 -6.57 17.53 1.36
N ALA A 386 -5.61 16.62 1.18
CA ALA A 386 -5.74 15.48 0.29
C ALA A 386 -6.92 14.58 0.71
N TYR A 387 -7.05 14.30 2.01
CA TYR A 387 -8.12 13.45 2.55
C TYR A 387 -9.50 14.05 2.28
N SER A 388 -9.64 15.37 2.45
CA SER A 388 -10.86 16.10 2.12
C SER A 388 -11.22 15.96 0.63
N GLN A 389 -10.23 16.05 -0.28
CA GLN A 389 -10.45 15.86 -1.72
C GLN A 389 -10.88 14.43 -2.07
N MET A 390 -10.26 13.43 -1.43
CA MET A 390 -10.54 12.01 -1.64
C MET A 390 -11.92 11.62 -1.12
N LEU A 391 -12.23 11.94 0.13
CA LEU A 391 -13.52 11.61 0.74
C LEU A 391 -14.65 12.42 0.12
N GLY A 392 -14.39 13.69 -0.23
CA GLY A 392 -15.35 14.52 -0.96
C GLY A 392 -15.64 13.98 -2.35
N PHE A 393 -14.68 13.33 -3.02
CA PHE A 393 -14.91 12.64 -4.29
C PHE A 393 -15.81 11.43 -4.11
N ILE A 394 -15.48 10.52 -3.18
CA ILE A 394 -16.27 9.31 -2.91
C ILE A 394 -17.73 9.69 -2.61
N ASN A 395 -17.95 10.67 -1.74
CA ASN A 395 -19.29 11.17 -1.44
C ASN A 395 -19.98 11.80 -2.67
N SER A 396 -19.26 12.58 -3.48
CA SER A 396 -19.84 13.23 -4.67
C SER A 396 -20.30 12.26 -5.76
N VAL A 397 -19.75 11.05 -5.80
CA VAL A 397 -20.14 9.99 -6.73
C VAL A 397 -21.12 8.98 -6.12
N GLY A 398 -21.66 9.29 -4.94
CA GLY A 398 -22.73 8.52 -4.29
C GLY A 398 -22.27 7.20 -3.67
N LEU A 399 -21.02 7.12 -3.23
CA LEU A 399 -20.43 5.92 -2.62
C LEU A 399 -20.19 6.04 -1.12
#